data_AF-A0A645CLD0-F1
#
_entry.id   AF-A0A645CLD0-F1
#
_cell.length_a   1.000
_cell.length_b   1.000
_cell.length_c   1.000
_cell.angle_alpha   90.00
_cell.angle_beta   90.00
_cell.angle_gamma   90.00
#
_symmetry.space_group_name_H-M   'P 1'
#
loop_
_entity.id
_entity.type
_entity.pdbx_description
1 polymer ?
#
loop_
_entity_poly.entity_id
_entity_poly.type
_entity_poly.pdbx_seq_one_letter_code
_entity_poly.pdbx_strand_id
1 'polypeptide(L)'
;MPRDTKAVDALFATVRQHGCARVVDTLLPGIAAFCAPVFDSDGRLVMGVTTLGSVATFDTAWSGAIDAPLRDMAAQLSADLGWRRA
;
A
#
# COMPACT_ATOMS: atom_id res chain seq x y z
N MET A 1 -6.31 -12.37 -9.43
CA MET A 1 -5.99 -12.86 -8.06
C MET A 1 -4.99 -14.00 -8.14
N PRO A 2 -4.00 -14.08 -7.23
CA PRO A 2 -3.03 -15.17 -7.19
C PRO A 2 -3.74 -16.51 -6.97
N ARG A 3 -3.28 -17.56 -7.64
CA ARG A 3 -3.92 -18.91 -7.64
C ARG A 3 -3.05 -19.99 -6.99
N ASP A 4 -1.81 -19.64 -6.65
CA ASP A 4 -0.83 -20.53 -6.04
C ASP A 4 0.09 -19.72 -5.11
N THR A 5 0.87 -20.43 -4.30
CA THR A 5 1.78 -19.82 -3.32
C THR A 5 2.86 -18.97 -3.99
N LYS A 6 3.37 -19.38 -5.14
CA LYS A 6 4.41 -18.64 -5.87
C LYS A 6 3.91 -17.26 -6.32
N ALA A 7 2.65 -17.18 -6.78
CA ALA A 7 2.01 -15.94 -7.15
C ALA A 7 1.72 -15.04 -5.94
N VAL A 8 1.38 -15.63 -4.79
CA VAL A 8 1.23 -14.89 -3.52
C VAL A 8 2.57 -14.31 -3.06
N ASP A 9 3.64 -15.11 -3.09
CA ASP A 9 4.97 -14.67 -2.69
C ASP A 9 5.49 -13.54 -3.58
N ALA A 10 5.26 -13.63 -4.89
CA ALA A 10 5.58 -12.58 -5.84
C ALA A 10 4.80 -11.28 -5.53
N LEU A 11 3.50 -11.39 -5.24
CA LEU A 11 2.68 -10.24 -4.85
C LEU A 11 3.23 -9.59 -3.58
N PHE A 12 3.53 -10.37 -2.55
CA PHE A 12 4.08 -9.82 -1.32
C PHE A 12 5.49 -9.24 -1.49
N ALA A 13 6.31 -9.79 -2.39
CA ALA A 13 7.62 -9.23 -2.72
C ALA A 13 7.46 -7.82 -3.32
N THR A 14 6.52 -7.64 -4.25
CA THR A 14 6.19 -6.31 -4.81
C THR A 14 5.72 -5.33 -3.72
N VAL A 15 4.82 -5.76 -2.83
CA VAL A 15 4.35 -4.92 -1.71
C VAL A 15 5.51 -4.47 -0.83
N ARG A 16 6.42 -5.39 -0.47
CA ARG A 16 7.59 -5.05 0.36
C ARG A 16 8.59 -4.16 -0.37
N GLN A 17 8.78 -4.36 -1.67
CA GLN A 17 9.67 -3.54 -2.50
C GLN A 17 9.20 -2.07 -2.54
N HIS A 18 7.90 -1.84 -2.71
CA HIS A 18 7.35 -0.49 -2.81
C HIS A 18 6.93 0.12 -1.46
N GLY A 19 6.79 -0.72 -0.43
CA GLY A 19 6.27 -0.33 0.88
C GLY A 19 4.76 -0.04 0.87
N CYS A 20 4.04 -0.45 -0.17
CA CYS A 20 2.64 -0.18 -0.39
C CYS A 20 2.06 -1.22 -1.36
N ALA A 21 0.78 -1.57 -1.19
CA ALA A 21 0.06 -2.41 -2.13
C ALA A 21 -0.66 -1.55 -3.17
N ARG A 22 -0.73 -2.04 -4.42
CA ARG A 22 -1.44 -1.39 -5.53
C ARG A 22 -2.32 -2.39 -6.24
N VAL A 23 -3.54 -1.99 -6.58
CA VAL A 23 -4.43 -2.71 -7.48
C VAL A 23 -4.93 -1.78 -8.56
N VAL A 24 -5.07 -2.30 -9.78
CA VAL A 24 -5.65 -1.63 -10.94
C VAL A 24 -6.53 -2.66 -11.64
N ASP A 25 -7.81 -2.36 -11.84
CA ASP A 25 -8.79 -3.22 -12.52
C ASP A 25 -8.86 -4.66 -11.97
N THR A 26 -8.49 -4.85 -10.70
CA THR A 26 -8.27 -6.19 -10.16
C THR A 26 -9.55 -6.81 -9.59
N LEU A 27 -10.40 -6.01 -8.93
CA LEU A 27 -11.70 -6.42 -8.38
C LEU A 27 -12.87 -5.75 -9.09
N LEU A 28 -12.76 -4.44 -9.31
CA LEU A 28 -13.75 -3.63 -9.99
C LEU A 28 -13.08 -3.00 -11.21
N PRO A 29 -13.58 -3.26 -12.44
CA PRO A 29 -13.11 -2.57 -13.64
C PRO A 29 -13.27 -1.06 -13.50
N GLY A 30 -12.24 -0.31 -13.92
CA GLY A 30 -12.18 1.15 -13.83
C GLY A 30 -11.74 1.68 -12.47
N ILE A 31 -11.38 0.82 -11.50
CA ILE A 31 -10.99 1.25 -10.15
C ILE A 31 -9.53 0.86 -9.87
N ALA A 32 -8.78 1.83 -9.34
CA ALA A 32 -7.47 1.63 -8.76
C ALA A 32 -7.49 1.92 -7.26
N ALA A 33 -6.56 1.31 -6.53
CA ALA A 33 -6.36 1.59 -5.12
C ALA A 33 -4.89 1.42 -4.71
N PHE A 34 -4.49 2.18 -3.71
CA PHE A 34 -3.27 2.00 -2.94
C PHE A 34 -3.59 1.68 -1.49
N CYS A 35 -2.77 0.87 -0.84
CA CYS A 35 -2.86 0.60 0.60
C CYS A 35 -1.47 0.62 1.24
N ALA A 36 -1.26 1.56 2.16
CA ALA A 36 -0.02 1.72 2.90
C ALA A 36 -0.13 1.12 4.32
N PRO A 37 0.90 0.41 4.81
CA PRO A 37 0.89 -0.19 6.13
C PRO A 37 1.19 0.82 7.24
N VAL A 38 0.61 0.60 8.42
CA VAL A 38 0.90 1.34 9.66
C VAL A 38 1.38 0.35 10.72
N PHE A 39 2.47 0.71 11.39
CA PHE A 39 3.13 -0.13 12.39
C PHE A 39 3.07 0.49 13.79
N ASP A 40 3.03 -0.35 14.82
CA ASP A 40 3.21 0.07 16.21
C ASP A 40 4.69 0.12 16.62
N SER A 41 4.94 0.48 17.88
CA SER A 41 6.29 0.55 18.47
C SER A 41 7.06 -0.77 18.42
N ASP A 42 6.38 -1.91 18.37
CA ASP A 42 6.97 -3.25 18.29
C ASP A 42 7.25 -3.67 16.83
N GLY A 43 6.91 -2.81 15.85
CA GLY A 43 7.03 -3.09 14.43
C GLY A 43 5.95 -4.06 13.92
N ARG A 44 4.86 -4.26 14.66
CA ARG A 44 3.72 -5.07 14.21
C ARG A 44 2.85 -4.26 13.28
N LEU A 45 2.37 -4.88 12.20
CA LEU A 45 1.37 -4.29 11.33
C LEU A 45 0.04 -4.20 12.09
N VAL A 46 -0.42 -2.99 12.37
CA VAL A 46 -1.65 -2.75 13.15
C VAL A 46 -2.80 -2.20 12.32
N MET A 47 -2.50 -1.60 11.16
CA MET A 47 -3.51 -1.03 10.26
C MET A 47 -3.00 -0.96 8.82
N GLY A 48 -3.91 -0.97 7.85
CA GLY A 48 -3.65 -0.57 6.48
C GLY A 48 -4.54 0.62 6.09
N VAL A 49 -3.95 1.68 5.56
CA VAL A 49 -4.67 2.88 5.11
C VAL A 49 -4.84 2.82 3.61
N THR A 50 -6.09 2.82 3.14
CA THR A 50 -6.42 2.64 1.71
C THR A 50 -7.01 3.92 1.12
N THR A 51 -6.56 4.26 -0.09
CA THR A 51 -7.22 5.24 -0.97
C THR A 51 -7.54 4.57 -2.30
N LEU A 52 -8.68 4.92 -2.90
CA LEU A 52 -9.14 4.34 -4.16
C LEU A 52 -9.92 5.35 -4.98
N GLY A 53 -9.92 5.15 -6.31
CA GLY A 53 -10.63 6.03 -7.23
C GLY A 53 -10.67 5.49 -8.65
N SER A 54 -11.31 6.27 -9.53
CA SER A 54 -11.40 5.95 -10.95
C SER A 54 -10.03 6.00 -11.61
N VAL A 55 -9.67 4.97 -12.39
CA VAL A 55 -8.41 4.94 -13.17
C VAL A 55 -8.29 6.09 -14.17
N ALA A 56 -9.40 6.78 -14.50
CA ALA A 56 -9.38 7.94 -15.38
C ALA A 56 -8.66 9.15 -14.77
N THR A 57 -8.65 9.28 -13.43
CA THR A 57 -8.09 10.43 -12.71
C THR A 57 -7.14 10.05 -11.58
N PHE A 58 -7.12 8.78 -11.18
CA PHE A 58 -6.28 8.27 -10.11
C PHE A 58 -4.87 7.96 -10.65
N ASP A 59 -3.86 8.73 -10.23
CA ASP A 59 -2.47 8.46 -10.58
C ASP A 59 -2.02 7.13 -9.96
N THR A 60 -1.80 6.12 -10.80
CA THR A 60 -1.40 4.77 -10.37
C THR A 60 0.12 4.58 -10.34
N ALA A 61 0.92 5.59 -10.66
CA ALA A 61 2.38 5.48 -10.61
C ALA A 61 2.88 5.27 -9.17
N TRP A 62 3.85 4.37 -9.00
CA TRP A 62 4.61 4.27 -7.75
C TRP A 62 5.36 5.59 -7.50
N SER A 63 5.37 6.04 -6.25
CA SER A 63 5.87 7.37 -5.87
C SER A 63 5.19 8.53 -6.62
N GLY A 64 4.02 8.29 -7.21
CA GLY A 64 3.20 9.31 -7.86
C GLY A 64 2.41 10.16 -6.88
N ALA A 65 1.53 11.00 -7.42
CA ALA A 65 0.76 12.00 -6.67
C ALA A 65 -0.20 11.42 -5.63
N ILE A 66 -0.51 10.12 -5.70
CA ILE A 66 -1.34 9.42 -4.72
C ILE A 66 -0.52 8.52 -3.80
N ASP A 67 0.40 7.71 -4.34
CA ASP A 67 1.19 6.75 -3.56
C ASP A 67 2.13 7.43 -2.55
N ALA A 68 2.85 8.48 -2.96
CA ALA A 68 3.82 9.12 -2.08
C ALA A 68 3.13 9.77 -0.85
N PRO A 69 2.10 10.64 -1.00
CA PRO A 69 1.45 11.24 0.16
C PRO A 69 0.75 10.22 1.07
N LEU A 70 0.19 9.14 0.50
CA LEU A 70 -0.41 8.06 1.30
C LEU A 70 0.63 7.37 2.18
N ARG A 71 1.80 7.03 1.60
CA ARG A 71 2.89 6.41 2.35
C ARG A 71 3.48 7.34 3.40
N ASP A 72 3.65 8.62 3.08
CA ASP A 72 4.14 9.61 4.03
C ASP A 72 3.17 9.75 5.22
N MET A 73 1.87 9.81 4.95
CA MET A 73 0.85 9.84 5.99
C MET A 73 0.86 8.57 6.86
N ALA A 74 0.94 7.39 6.26
CA ALA A 74 1.00 6.12 6.99
C ALA A 74 2.29 5.99 7.82
N ALA A 75 3.41 6.50 7.30
CA ALA A 75 4.69 6.55 8.01
C ALA A 75 4.62 7.50 9.21
N GLN A 76 4.01 8.69 9.03
CA GLN A 76 3.79 9.62 10.13
C GLN A 76 2.91 9.01 11.22
N LEU A 77 1.80 8.37 10.84
CA LEU A 77 0.92 7.70 11.80
C LEU A 77 1.65 6.56 12.54
N SER A 78 2.51 5.83 11.85
CA SER A 78 3.35 4.82 12.51
C SER A 78 4.32 5.46 13.52
N ALA A 79 4.93 6.59 13.17
CA ALA A 79 5.81 7.33 14.08
C ALA A 79 5.04 7.84 15.33
N ASP A 80 3.81 8.31 15.15
CA ASP A 80 2.93 8.73 16.24
C ASP A 80 2.56 7.56 17.17
N LEU A 81 2.51 6.33 16.63
CA LEU A 81 2.33 5.08 17.39
C LEU A 81 3.64 4.54 17.98
N GLY A 82 4.75 5.27 17.86
CA GLY A 82 6.04 4.92 18.44
C GLY A 82 6.93 4.05 17.56
N TRP A 83 6.54 3.75 16.32
CA TRP A 83 7.41 3.06 15.37
C TRP A 83 8.57 3.96 14.95
N ARG A 84 9.79 3.44 15.04
CA ARG A 84 10.98 4.08 14.47
C ARG A 84 11.56 3.12 13.45
N ARG A 85 11.51 3.51 12.18
CA ARG A 85 12.14 2.77 11.10
C ARG A 85 13.65 2.71 11.38
N ALA A 86 14.15 1.51 11.65
CA ALA A 86 15.57 1.24 11.84
C ALA A 86 16.35 1.41 10.52
#